data_AF-A0A2S4KZX3-F1
#
_entry.id   AF-A0A2S4KZX3-F1
#
_cell.length_a   1.000
_cell.length_b   1.000
_cell.length_c   1.000
_cell.angle_alpha   90.00
_cell.angle_beta   90.00
_cell.angle_gamma   90.00
#
_symmetry.space_group_name_H-M   'P 1'
#
loop_
_entity.id
_entity.type
_entity.pdbx_description
1 polymer ?
#
loop_
_entity_poly.entity_id
_entity_poly.type
_entity_poly.pdbx_seq_one_letter_code
_entity_poly.pdbx_strand_id
1 'polypeptide(L)'
;MLDKTANASLYDFWVKKVRTRMTDPVKRDIVAPLEQFQWIGTGRLNLEVDYYEMLDRPNVKLVDLKKTPIKEFNESGVVTEDQEARELHDLDVVIVATGYDAVTGSLLDMGIRDKNGVSLQDKWKDGIQTNLGMVLPDMPNAFMLYGTQAPTSLANGPPFIEMQVDWIVHLLKKARAENIESIEPSQKAIRMWGDTVWAAC
;
A
#
# COMPACT_ATOMS: atom_id res chain seq x y z
N MET A 1 7.63 -4.85 15.00
CA MET A 1 8.66 -3.83 15.31
C MET A 1 7.96 -2.68 16.04
N LEU A 2 7.44 -2.95 17.25
CA LEU A 2 6.57 -2.03 18.01
C LEU A 2 7.34 -1.20 19.05
N ASP A 3 8.62 -1.50 19.24
CA ASP A 3 9.48 -0.79 20.18
C ASP A 3 10.18 0.38 19.47
N LYS A 4 9.98 1.60 19.99
CA LYS A 4 10.50 2.84 19.41
C LYS A 4 12.03 2.84 19.36
N THR A 5 12.69 2.38 20.42
CA THR A 5 14.15 2.40 20.53
C THR A 5 14.81 1.39 19.59
N ALA A 6 14.23 0.21 19.46
CA ALA A 6 14.66 -0.80 18.50
C ALA A 6 14.48 -0.32 17.05
N ASN A 7 13.34 0.32 16.74
CA ASN A 7 13.10 0.88 15.40
C ASN A 7 14.08 2.01 15.08
N ALA A 8 14.33 2.91 16.02
CA ALA A 8 15.31 4.00 15.86
C ALA A 8 16.72 3.46 15.57
N SER A 9 17.13 2.37 16.24
CA SER A 9 18.43 1.73 15.99
C SER A 9 18.55 1.20 14.55
N LEU A 10 17.46 0.66 13.99
CA LEU A 10 17.43 0.23 12.59
C LEU A 10 17.50 1.43 11.63
N TYR A 11 16.78 2.51 11.96
CA TYR A 11 16.81 3.75 11.20
C TYR A 11 18.21 4.37 11.17
N ASP A 12 18.87 4.48 12.31
CA ASP A 12 20.23 5.01 12.41
C ASP A 12 21.23 4.21 11.57
N PHE A 13 21.10 2.87 11.58
CA PHE A 13 21.93 2.02 10.74
C PHE A 13 21.66 2.27 9.24
N TRP A 14 20.40 2.33 8.83
CA TRP A 14 20.02 2.61 7.44
C TRP A 14 20.54 3.98 6.98
N VAL A 15 20.31 5.04 7.76
CA VAL A 15 20.80 6.39 7.48
C VAL A 15 22.31 6.38 7.31
N LYS A 16 23.06 5.76 8.24
CA LYS A 16 24.52 5.67 8.16
C LYS A 16 24.99 5.01 6.87
N LYS A 17 24.32 3.95 6.41
CA LYS A 17 24.68 3.22 5.17
C LYS A 17 24.31 3.96 3.90
N VAL A 18 23.14 4.59 3.84
CA VAL A 18 22.73 5.38 2.67
C VAL A 18 23.62 6.61 2.52
N ARG A 19 23.91 7.31 3.62
CA ARG A 19 24.70 8.55 3.59
C ARG A 19 26.15 8.35 3.12
N THR A 20 26.72 7.13 3.20
CA THR A 20 28.04 6.85 2.63
C THR A 20 28.05 6.68 1.11
N ARG A 21 26.87 6.55 0.48
CA ARG A 21 26.69 6.33 -0.96
C ARG A 21 26.41 7.62 -1.74
N MET A 22 26.26 8.75 -1.05
CA MET A 22 25.93 10.05 -1.63
C MET A 22 26.93 11.12 -1.20
N THR A 23 27.38 11.92 -2.15
CA THR A 23 28.36 13.00 -1.96
C THR A 23 27.71 14.37 -1.80
N ASP A 24 26.57 14.63 -2.46
CA ASP A 24 25.83 15.89 -2.34
C ASP A 24 25.13 15.98 -0.98
N PRO A 25 25.49 16.96 -0.11
CA PRO A 25 24.91 17.06 1.22
C PRO A 25 23.42 17.41 1.20
N VAL A 26 22.95 18.18 0.22
CA VAL A 26 21.54 18.62 0.12
C VAL A 26 20.67 17.44 -0.28
N LYS A 27 21.03 16.70 -1.34
CA LYS A 27 20.29 15.50 -1.76
C LYS A 27 20.26 14.45 -0.66
N ARG A 28 21.39 14.27 0.01
CA ARG A 28 21.54 13.30 1.10
C ARG A 28 20.63 13.62 2.29
N ASP A 29 20.44 14.89 2.63
CA ASP A 29 19.53 15.29 3.71
C ASP A 29 18.05 15.14 3.34
N ILE A 30 17.71 15.25 2.05
CA ILE A 30 16.34 14.96 1.55
C ILE A 30 16.07 13.45 1.60
N VAL A 31 16.99 12.62 1.11
CA VAL A 31 16.79 11.17 0.94
C VAL A 31 16.93 10.41 2.26
N ALA A 32 17.93 10.76 3.07
CA ALA A 32 18.27 10.09 4.32
C ALA A 32 18.47 11.11 5.45
N PRO A 33 17.39 11.78 5.89
CA PRO A 33 17.45 12.76 6.96
C PRO A 33 17.90 12.10 8.27
N LEU A 34 18.71 12.82 9.04
CA LEU A 34 19.25 12.33 10.32
C LEU A 34 18.14 12.13 11.36
N GLU A 35 17.09 12.95 11.31
CA GLU A 35 15.92 12.79 12.16
C GLU A 35 14.97 11.75 11.55
N GLN A 36 14.54 10.80 12.38
CA GLN A 36 13.58 9.79 11.98
C GLN A 36 12.20 10.39 11.74
N PHE A 37 11.79 10.47 10.48
CA PHE A 37 10.46 10.97 10.09
C PHE A 37 9.38 9.87 9.97
N GLN A 38 9.79 8.60 9.90
CA GLN A 38 8.88 7.45 9.87
C GLN A 38 9.53 6.20 10.47
N TRP A 39 8.69 5.27 10.92
CA TRP A 39 9.15 3.99 11.44
C TRP A 39 9.55 3.08 10.28
N ILE A 40 10.72 2.42 10.38
CA ILE A 40 11.13 1.45 9.36
C ILE A 40 10.23 0.21 9.45
N GLY A 41 9.77 -0.27 8.30
CA GLY A 41 8.99 -1.50 8.19
C GLY A 41 7.49 -1.36 8.44
N THR A 42 6.96 -0.15 8.63
CA THR A 42 5.51 0.09 8.62
C THR A 42 4.92 0.07 7.21
N GLY A 43 5.74 0.34 6.20
CA GLY A 43 5.47 0.07 4.79
C GLY A 43 6.42 -0.99 4.23
N ARG A 44 6.04 -1.59 3.09
CA ARG A 44 6.92 -2.51 2.36
C ARG A 44 8.12 -1.73 1.81
N LEU A 45 9.32 -2.14 2.21
CA LEU A 45 10.55 -1.48 1.78
C LEU A 45 10.82 -1.77 0.30
N ASN A 46 11.22 -0.74 -0.43
CA ASN A 46 11.68 -0.88 -1.80
C ASN A 46 13.09 -1.49 -1.81
N LEU A 47 13.32 -2.42 -2.73
CA LEU A 47 14.64 -2.96 -3.01
C LEU A 47 15.28 -2.12 -4.11
N GLU A 48 16.54 -1.77 -3.93
CA GLU A 48 17.31 -0.99 -4.89
C GLU A 48 18.69 -1.61 -5.11
N VAL A 49 19.32 -1.24 -6.22
CA VAL A 49 20.67 -1.69 -6.57
C VAL A 49 21.63 -0.51 -6.51
N ASP A 50 21.34 0.55 -7.26
CA ASP A 50 22.18 1.74 -7.42
C ASP A 50 21.37 3.05 -7.33
N TYR A 51 20.21 3.02 -6.69
CA TYR A 51 19.26 4.14 -6.67
C TYR A 51 19.89 5.41 -6.08
N TYR A 52 20.64 5.27 -4.99
CA TYR A 52 21.26 6.40 -4.32
C TYR A 52 22.40 7.00 -5.16
N GLU A 53 23.19 6.18 -5.86
CA GLU A 53 24.23 6.62 -6.78
C GLU A 53 23.65 7.32 -8.01
N MET A 54 22.50 6.85 -8.52
CA MET A 54 21.79 7.54 -9.61
C MET A 54 21.33 8.93 -9.20
N LEU A 55 20.79 9.08 -7.99
CA LEU A 55 20.37 10.38 -7.47
C LEU A 55 21.53 11.36 -7.30
N ASP A 56 22.73 10.87 -6.99
CA ASP A 56 23.91 11.70 -6.72
C ASP A 56 24.57 12.27 -7.99
N ARG A 57 24.17 11.81 -9.19
CA ARG A 57 24.75 12.27 -10.46
C ARG A 57 24.56 13.79 -10.67
N PRO A 58 25.51 14.47 -11.36
CA PRO A 58 25.45 15.91 -11.57
C PRO A 58 24.29 16.37 -12.45
N ASN A 59 23.79 15.49 -13.33
CA ASN A 59 22.65 15.77 -14.21
C ASN A 59 21.30 15.39 -13.61
N VAL A 60 21.25 14.93 -12.35
CA VAL A 60 20.02 14.55 -11.67
C VAL A 60 19.70 15.60 -10.61
N LYS A 61 18.52 16.22 -10.72
CA LYS A 61 18.00 17.16 -9.72
C LYS A 61 16.98 16.44 -8.85
N LEU A 62 17.12 16.57 -7.53
CA LEU A 62 16.13 16.10 -6.57
C LEU A 62 15.35 17.30 -6.03
N VAL A 63 14.04 17.31 -6.21
CA VAL A 63 13.15 18.39 -5.78
C VAL A 63 12.36 17.95 -4.55
N ASP A 64 12.48 18.69 -3.46
CA ASP A 64 11.73 18.42 -2.22
C ASP A 64 10.32 19.01 -2.29
N LEU A 65 9.38 18.19 -2.74
CA LEU A 65 7.98 18.58 -2.92
C LEU A 65 7.24 18.82 -1.59
N LYS A 66 7.81 18.45 -0.42
CA LYS A 66 7.23 18.87 0.87
C LYS A 66 7.43 20.36 1.11
N LYS A 67 8.52 20.92 0.57
CA LYS A 67 8.81 22.36 0.63
C LYS A 67 8.19 23.10 -0.54
N THR A 68 8.28 22.53 -1.74
CA THR A 68 7.83 23.15 -3.00
C THR A 68 6.82 22.25 -3.73
N PRO A 69 5.55 22.22 -3.28
CA PRO A 69 4.53 21.34 -3.87
C PRO A 69 4.31 21.59 -5.37
N ILE A 70 3.95 20.53 -6.10
CA ILE A 70 3.44 20.64 -7.47
C ILE A 70 2.11 21.40 -7.44
N LYS A 71 1.96 22.43 -8.29
CA LYS A 71 0.71 23.16 -8.47
C LYS A 71 -0.04 22.72 -9.70
N GLU A 72 0.66 22.63 -10.82
CA GLU A 72 0.06 22.26 -12.09
C GLU A 72 1.11 21.77 -13.08
N PHE A 73 0.59 21.19 -14.14
CA PHE A 73 1.32 20.91 -15.37
C PHE A 73 0.94 21.97 -16.38
N ASN A 74 1.93 22.50 -17.09
CA ASN A 74 1.68 23.37 -18.25
C ASN A 74 2.17 22.68 -19.53
N GLU A 75 2.18 23.41 -20.65
CA GLU A 75 2.56 22.86 -21.95
C GLU A 75 4.03 22.40 -22.02
N SER A 76 4.92 22.90 -21.16
CA SER A 76 6.36 22.61 -21.22
C SER A 76 6.86 21.71 -20.08
N GLY A 77 6.10 21.55 -19.00
CA GLY A 77 6.52 20.71 -17.88
C GLY A 77 5.70 20.89 -16.60
N VAL A 78 6.40 20.86 -15.46
CA VAL A 78 5.80 20.84 -14.12
C VAL A 78 6.13 22.13 -13.38
N VAL A 79 5.10 22.73 -12.79
CA VAL A 79 5.27 23.92 -11.96
C VAL A 79 5.21 23.54 -10.48
N THR A 80 6.26 23.90 -9.75
CA THR A 80 6.31 23.82 -8.28
C THR A 80 6.22 25.21 -7.68
N GLU A 81 5.51 25.36 -6.56
CA GLU A 81 5.33 26.66 -5.91
C GLU A 81 5.19 26.50 -4.40
N ASP A 82 5.97 27.29 -3.66
CA ASP A 82 5.81 27.51 -2.23
C ASP A 82 5.27 28.93 -1.95
N GLN A 83 5.42 29.45 -0.73
CA GLN A 83 4.96 30.80 -0.42
C GLN A 83 5.85 31.91 -0.99
N GLU A 84 7.08 31.59 -1.37
CA GLU A 84 8.14 32.55 -1.72
C GLU A 84 8.45 32.55 -3.22
N ALA A 85 8.38 31.39 -3.88
CA ALA A 85 8.79 31.24 -5.26
C ALA A 85 7.96 30.21 -6.04
N ARG A 86 7.86 30.46 -7.35
CA ARG A 86 7.26 29.59 -8.35
C ARG A 86 8.32 29.23 -9.39
N GLU A 87 8.55 27.93 -9.57
CA GLU A 87 9.58 27.39 -10.46
C GLU A 87 8.93 26.48 -11.52
N LEU A 88 9.30 26.66 -12.78
CA LEU A 88 8.96 25.78 -13.89
C LEU A 88 10.13 24.82 -14.14
N HIS A 89 9.84 23.52 -14.09
CA HIS A 89 10.76 22.48 -14.53
C HIS A 89 10.33 22.04 -15.93
N ASP A 90 11.04 22.50 -16.96
CA ASP A 90 10.80 22.08 -18.34
C ASP A 90 11.19 20.61 -18.53
N LEU A 91 10.25 19.81 -19.06
CA LEU A 91 10.35 18.36 -19.13
C LEU A 91 9.74 17.84 -20.43
N ASP A 92 10.53 17.11 -21.22
CA ASP A 92 10.02 16.44 -22.43
C ASP A 92 9.17 15.19 -22.10
N VAL A 93 9.46 14.54 -20.97
CA VAL A 93 8.80 13.30 -20.52
C VAL A 93 8.53 13.37 -19.03
N VAL A 94 7.30 13.03 -18.64
CA VAL A 94 6.92 12.91 -17.23
C VAL A 94 6.42 11.50 -16.93
N ILE A 95 6.96 10.90 -15.86
CA ILE A 95 6.53 9.62 -15.33
C ILE A 95 5.78 9.85 -14.02
N VAL A 96 4.49 9.49 -13.99
CA VAL A 96 3.66 9.59 -12.79
C VAL A 96 3.77 8.30 -11.99
N ALA A 97 4.71 8.27 -11.04
CA ALA A 97 4.96 7.15 -10.14
C ALA A 97 4.35 7.36 -8.73
N THR A 98 3.11 7.88 -8.67
CA THR A 98 2.43 8.27 -7.41
C THR A 98 1.76 7.11 -6.66
N GLY A 99 1.83 5.89 -7.20
CA GLY A 99 1.23 4.70 -6.61
C GLY A 99 -0.18 4.40 -7.12
N TYR A 100 -0.92 3.60 -6.35
CA TYR A 100 -2.26 3.10 -6.69
C TYR A 100 -3.18 3.18 -5.47
N ASP A 101 -4.50 3.20 -5.68
CA ASP A 101 -5.42 2.69 -4.65
C ASP A 101 -5.28 1.15 -4.60
N ALA A 102 -4.29 0.72 -3.82
CA ALA A 102 -3.89 -0.68 -3.75
C ALA A 102 -4.80 -1.55 -2.87
N VAL A 103 -5.71 -0.94 -2.09
CA VAL A 103 -6.52 -1.67 -1.09
C VAL A 103 -7.95 -1.87 -1.58
N THR A 104 -8.53 -0.87 -2.24
CA THR A 104 -9.94 -0.88 -2.64
C THR A 104 -10.16 -0.67 -4.13
N GLY A 105 -9.30 0.08 -4.82
CA GLY A 105 -9.61 0.69 -6.12
C GLY A 105 -10.19 -0.29 -7.14
N SER A 106 -9.42 -1.33 -7.50
CA SER A 106 -9.86 -2.31 -8.49
C SER A 106 -11.18 -3.02 -8.14
N LEU A 107 -11.46 -3.26 -6.86
CA LEU A 107 -12.70 -3.92 -6.43
C LEU A 107 -13.90 -2.98 -6.54
N LEU A 108 -13.70 -1.70 -6.26
CA LEU A 108 -14.75 -0.68 -6.36
C LEU A 108 -15.10 -0.37 -7.83
N ASP A 109 -14.11 -0.43 -8.71
CA ASP A 109 -14.29 -0.15 -10.16
C ASP A 109 -15.03 -1.28 -10.91
N MET A 110 -15.13 -2.48 -10.33
CA MET A 110 -15.79 -3.63 -10.96
C MET A 110 -17.33 -3.56 -10.94
N GLY A 111 -17.93 -2.60 -10.22
CA GLY A 111 -19.39 -2.49 -10.10
C GLY A 111 -20.03 -3.64 -9.33
N ILE A 112 -19.30 -4.25 -8.38
CA ILE A 112 -19.77 -5.38 -7.57
C ILE A 112 -20.96 -4.92 -6.70
N ARG A 113 -22.02 -5.75 -6.69
CA ARG A 113 -23.20 -5.56 -5.84
C ARG A 113 -23.46 -6.81 -5.02
N ASP A 114 -23.95 -6.61 -3.80
CA ASP A 114 -24.35 -7.71 -2.93
C ASP A 114 -25.75 -8.24 -3.29
N LYS A 115 -26.21 -9.29 -2.61
CA LYS A 115 -27.51 -9.94 -2.86
C LYS A 115 -28.71 -8.99 -2.67
N ASN A 116 -28.52 -7.86 -1.98
CA ASN A 116 -29.55 -6.84 -1.74
C ASN A 116 -29.45 -5.67 -2.73
N GLY A 117 -28.53 -5.73 -3.71
CA GLY A 117 -28.30 -4.69 -4.70
C GLY A 117 -27.43 -3.53 -4.23
N VAL A 118 -26.89 -3.59 -3.00
CA VAL A 118 -26.01 -2.55 -2.45
C VAL A 118 -24.64 -2.67 -3.11
N SER A 119 -24.07 -1.54 -3.56
CA SER A 119 -22.74 -1.55 -4.17
C SER A 119 -21.65 -1.80 -3.13
N LEU A 120 -20.54 -2.42 -3.54
CA LEU A 120 -19.39 -2.61 -2.64
C LEU A 120 -18.82 -1.26 -2.16
N GLN A 121 -18.89 -0.23 -3.01
CA GLN A 121 -18.50 1.14 -2.68
C GLN A 121 -19.35 1.72 -1.54
N ASP A 122 -20.68 1.59 -1.62
CA ASP A 122 -21.59 2.02 -0.56
C ASP A 122 -21.37 1.21 0.72
N LYS A 123 -21.05 -0.07 0.59
CA LYS A 123 -20.85 -0.99 1.71
C LYS A 123 -19.58 -0.68 2.51
N TRP A 124 -18.52 -0.25 1.83
CA TRP A 124 -17.22 0.04 2.45
C TRP A 124 -16.97 1.52 2.75
N LYS A 125 -17.96 2.40 2.51
CA LYS A 125 -17.82 3.84 2.75
C LYS A 125 -17.43 4.20 4.20
N ASP A 126 -17.88 3.40 5.17
CA ASP A 126 -17.65 3.60 6.61
C ASP A 126 -16.55 2.66 7.15
N GLY A 127 -15.89 1.91 6.28
CA GLY A 127 -14.85 0.95 6.64
C GLY A 127 -14.99 -0.38 5.93
N ILE A 128 -13.84 -1.00 5.68
CA ILE A 128 -13.75 -2.29 5.01
C ILE A 128 -14.20 -3.41 5.96
N GLN A 129 -15.07 -4.27 5.44
CA GLN A 129 -15.56 -5.44 6.15
C GLN A 129 -15.39 -6.70 5.32
N THR A 130 -14.64 -7.65 5.87
CA THR A 130 -14.43 -8.98 5.32
C THR A 130 -14.43 -10.01 6.45
N ASN A 131 -14.48 -11.29 6.09
CA ASN A 131 -14.06 -12.38 6.96
C ASN A 131 -12.83 -13.06 6.34
N LEU A 132 -11.79 -13.24 7.15
CA LEU A 132 -10.49 -13.82 6.74
C LEU A 132 -9.79 -13.06 5.58
N GLY A 133 -10.23 -11.85 5.25
CA GLY A 133 -9.77 -11.12 4.05
C GLY A 133 -10.12 -11.82 2.73
N MET A 134 -11.05 -12.79 2.75
CA MET A 134 -11.41 -13.61 1.59
C MET A 134 -12.90 -13.67 1.31
N VAL A 135 -13.76 -13.47 2.31
CA VAL A 135 -15.22 -13.63 2.16
C VAL A 135 -15.93 -12.32 2.50
N LEU A 136 -16.89 -11.91 1.68
CA LEU A 136 -17.60 -10.63 1.83
C LEU A 136 -19.00 -10.83 2.45
N PRO A 137 -19.48 -9.88 3.28
CA PRO A 137 -20.86 -9.91 3.80
C PRO A 137 -21.88 -9.80 2.66
N ASP A 138 -23.01 -10.51 2.75
CA ASP A 138 -24.13 -10.46 1.80
C ASP A 138 -23.79 -10.84 0.35
N MET A 139 -22.62 -11.44 0.13
CA MET A 139 -22.17 -11.94 -1.16
C MET A 139 -21.96 -13.46 -1.09
N PRO A 140 -23.04 -14.25 -1.17
CA PRO A 140 -22.97 -15.70 -1.05
C PRO A 140 -22.07 -16.30 -2.13
N ASN A 141 -21.21 -17.25 -1.74
CA ASN A 141 -20.26 -17.93 -2.63
C ASN A 141 -19.27 -17.01 -3.35
N ALA A 142 -19.10 -15.76 -2.90
CA ALA A 142 -18.09 -14.85 -3.42
C ALA A 142 -16.80 -14.94 -2.59
N PHE A 143 -15.67 -15.12 -3.26
CA PHE A 143 -14.36 -15.19 -2.64
C PHE A 143 -13.38 -14.23 -3.31
N MET A 144 -12.53 -13.62 -2.49
CA MET A 144 -11.46 -12.72 -2.90
C MET A 144 -10.12 -13.35 -2.53
N LEU A 145 -9.20 -13.36 -3.49
CA LEU A 145 -7.80 -13.73 -3.29
C LEU A 145 -6.95 -12.47 -3.21
N TYR A 146 -5.89 -12.52 -2.41
CA TYR A 146 -4.96 -11.40 -2.23
C TYR A 146 -5.67 -10.08 -1.89
N GLY A 147 -6.73 -10.19 -1.08
CA GLY A 147 -7.68 -9.12 -0.81
C GLY A 147 -7.30 -8.20 0.34
N THR A 148 -8.16 -7.23 0.60
CA THR A 148 -8.05 -6.35 1.78
C THR A 148 -8.28 -7.13 3.07
N GLN A 149 -7.66 -6.66 4.18
CA GLN A 149 -7.66 -7.32 5.49
C GLN A 149 -7.04 -8.74 5.51
N ALA A 150 -6.32 -9.14 4.46
CA ALA A 150 -5.44 -10.31 4.43
C ALA A 150 -3.95 -9.87 4.47
N PRO A 151 -3.01 -10.77 4.78
CA PRO A 151 -1.57 -10.48 4.79
C PRO A 151 -1.04 -9.77 3.53
N THR A 152 -1.53 -10.12 2.34
CA THR A 152 -1.39 -9.38 1.06
C THR A 152 -0.05 -8.65 0.90
N SER A 153 0.00 -7.33 1.14
CA SER A 153 1.20 -6.49 0.92
C SER A 153 2.37 -6.82 1.85
N LEU A 154 2.09 -7.43 3.01
CA LEU A 154 3.06 -7.87 4.01
C LEU A 154 3.55 -9.31 3.76
N ALA A 155 3.02 -10.00 2.76
CA ALA A 155 3.39 -11.36 2.40
C ALA A 155 4.16 -11.45 1.07
N ASN A 156 4.73 -12.62 0.81
CA ASN A 156 5.12 -13.01 -0.54
C ASN A 156 3.87 -13.45 -1.30
N GLY A 157 3.59 -12.82 -2.45
CA GLY A 157 2.34 -12.99 -3.18
C GLY A 157 2.03 -14.44 -3.56
N PRO A 158 2.87 -15.11 -4.38
CA PRO A 158 2.54 -16.44 -4.88
C PRO A 158 2.30 -17.50 -3.78
N PRO A 159 3.20 -17.67 -2.78
CA PRO A 159 2.96 -18.65 -1.72
C PRO A 159 1.71 -18.34 -0.88
N PHE A 160 1.43 -17.05 -0.65
CA PHE A 160 0.24 -16.66 0.10
C PHE A 160 -1.05 -16.92 -0.69
N ILE A 161 -1.05 -16.65 -2.00
CA ILE A 161 -2.18 -16.95 -2.88
C ILE A 161 -2.43 -18.47 -2.93
N GLU A 162 -1.38 -19.30 -3.02
CA GLU A 162 -1.49 -20.76 -2.98
C GLU A 162 -2.21 -21.23 -1.70
N MET A 163 -1.82 -20.69 -0.54
CA MET A 163 -2.49 -21.00 0.73
C MET A 163 -3.98 -20.63 0.73
N GLN A 164 -4.33 -19.47 0.17
CA GLN A 164 -5.73 -19.04 0.06
C GLN A 164 -6.53 -19.93 -0.89
N VAL A 165 -5.93 -20.28 -2.05
CA VAL A 165 -6.54 -21.18 -3.03
C VAL A 165 -6.79 -22.56 -2.40
N ASP A 166 -5.81 -23.13 -1.70
CA ASP A 166 -5.97 -24.41 -1.01
C ASP A 166 -7.09 -24.36 0.02
N TRP A 167 -7.18 -23.28 0.80
CA TRP A 167 -8.26 -23.10 1.77
C TRP A 167 -9.64 -23.06 1.10
N ILE A 168 -9.79 -22.25 0.03
CA ILE A 168 -11.05 -22.15 -0.72
C ILE A 168 -11.41 -23.49 -1.37
N VAL A 169 -10.43 -24.19 -1.97
CA VAL A 169 -10.66 -25.51 -2.58
C VAL A 169 -11.14 -26.52 -1.55
N HIS A 170 -10.56 -26.55 -0.34
CA HIS A 170 -11.03 -27.42 0.74
C HIS A 170 -12.46 -27.06 1.18
N LEU A 171 -12.77 -25.77 1.31
CA LEU A 171 -14.12 -25.30 1.63
C LEU A 171 -15.15 -25.74 0.58
N LEU A 172 -14.83 -25.56 -0.71
CA LEU A 172 -15.71 -25.93 -1.82
C LEU A 172 -15.90 -27.44 -1.93
N LYS A 173 -14.85 -28.24 -1.69
CA LYS A 173 -14.93 -29.71 -1.63
C LYS A 173 -15.87 -30.16 -0.51
N LYS A 174 -15.77 -29.56 0.68
CA LYS A 174 -16.66 -29.83 1.82
C LYS A 174 -18.10 -29.45 1.49
N ALA A 175 -18.32 -28.24 0.97
CA ALA A 175 -19.65 -27.77 0.59
C ALA A 175 -20.33 -28.71 -0.42
N ARG A 176 -19.58 -29.18 -1.42
CA ARG A 176 -20.06 -30.17 -2.38
C ARG A 176 -20.42 -31.50 -1.72
N ALA A 177 -19.58 -32.02 -0.82
CA ALA A 177 -19.82 -33.29 -0.14
C ALA A 177 -21.04 -33.24 0.80
N GLU A 178 -21.32 -32.07 1.36
CA GLU A 178 -22.41 -31.85 2.34
C GLU A 178 -23.68 -31.26 1.70
N ASN A 179 -23.72 -31.10 0.38
CA ASN A 179 -24.82 -30.45 -0.36
C ASN A 179 -25.15 -29.03 0.17
N ILE A 180 -24.12 -28.26 0.54
CA ILE A 180 -24.26 -26.86 0.94
C ILE A 180 -24.33 -25.99 -0.31
N GLU A 181 -25.46 -25.30 -0.50
CA GLU A 181 -25.71 -24.46 -1.70
C GLU A 181 -25.08 -23.07 -1.60
N SER A 182 -24.93 -22.53 -0.38
CA SER A 182 -24.50 -21.15 -0.16
C SER A 182 -23.61 -21.04 1.07
N ILE A 183 -22.53 -20.27 0.94
CA ILE A 183 -21.58 -19.96 2.00
C ILE A 183 -21.50 -18.44 2.14
N GLU A 184 -21.76 -17.95 3.35
CA GLU A 184 -21.74 -16.53 3.67
C GLU A 184 -21.21 -16.34 5.12
N PRO A 185 -20.39 -15.30 5.39
CA PRO A 185 -19.88 -15.08 6.73
C PRO A 185 -20.98 -14.51 7.63
N SER A 186 -21.05 -15.02 8.87
CA SER A 186 -21.92 -14.39 9.87
C SER A 186 -21.42 -13.00 10.25
N GLN A 187 -22.33 -12.12 10.64
CA GLN A 187 -21.99 -10.79 11.18
C GLN A 187 -21.05 -10.86 12.40
N LYS A 188 -21.14 -11.94 13.19
CA LYS A 188 -20.20 -12.20 14.28
C LYS A 188 -18.78 -12.46 13.76
N ALA A 189 -18.63 -13.28 12.72
CA ALA A 189 -17.33 -13.60 12.14
C ALA A 189 -16.66 -12.37 11.52
N ILE A 190 -17.43 -11.53 10.83
CA ILE A 190 -16.94 -10.26 10.26
C ILE A 190 -16.39 -9.34 11.36
N ARG A 191 -17.14 -9.14 12.45
CA ARG A 191 -16.69 -8.31 13.58
C ARG A 191 -15.43 -8.88 14.22
N MET A 192 -15.42 -10.18 14.53
CA MET A 192 -14.25 -10.83 15.13
C MET A 192 -13.00 -10.72 14.25
N TRP A 193 -13.17 -10.82 12.93
CA TRP A 193 -12.06 -10.62 12.00
C TRP A 193 -11.57 -9.18 12.00
N GLY A 194 -12.49 -8.21 11.93
CA GLY A 194 -12.17 -6.79 12.05
C GLY A 194 -11.41 -6.45 13.33
N ASP A 195 -11.86 -6.96 14.48
CA ASP A 195 -11.20 -6.79 15.77
C ASP A 195 -9.79 -7.42 15.79
N THR A 196 -9.64 -8.59 15.16
CA THR A 196 -8.34 -9.28 15.05
C THR A 196 -7.35 -8.46 14.21
N VAL A 197 -7.80 -7.94 13.07
CA VAL A 197 -6.98 -7.10 12.19
C VAL A 197 -6.62 -5.79 12.91
N TRP A 198 -7.58 -5.16 13.58
CA TRP A 198 -7.34 -3.93 14.33
C TRP A 198 -6.35 -4.12 15.48
N ALA A 199 -6.44 -5.23 16.21
CA ALA A 199 -5.51 -5.55 17.30
C ALA A 199 -4.09 -5.88 16.81
N ALA A 200 -3.92 -6.18 15.52
CA ALA A 200 -2.63 -6.48 14.92
C ALA A 200 -1.92 -5.22 14.34
N CYS A 201 -2.64 -4.10 14.22
CA CYS A 201 -2.10 -2.79 13.84
C CYS A 201 -1.49 -2.08 15.05
#